data_AF-A0A920J727-F1
#
_entry.id   AF-A0A920J727-F1
#
_cell.length_a   1.000
_cell.length_b   1.000
_cell.length_c   1.000
_cell.angle_alpha   90.00
_cell.angle_beta   90.00
_cell.angle_gamma   90.00
#
_symmetry.space_group_name_H-M   'P 1'
#
loop_
_entity.id
_entity.type
_entity.pdbx_description
1 polymer ?
#
loop_
_entity_poly.entity_id
_entity_poly.type
_entity_poly.pdbx_seq_one_letter_code
_entity_poly.pdbx_strand_id
1 'polypeptide(L)'
;MLDDVGFGSAATFGGPVEMPAVSEIAKTGISYNQFHTTALCSPTRASLLTGRNHHSVHMGGIAEVANSFPGYDSVIPAESATVAKILKEHGYSTSCFGKWHLTPTWEKGPTGPFDRWPTGMGFDRFYGILGGEASQWEPAAYDQTTPIEPHIGKDNYHLSEDLADQAIKWIRQQQTSTPDSPFFCYFAPPAVHAPHQAPKEWIDKYVGAFDDGWDALREQIYKRQLNLGVIPEGTQLTPRPEQIPSWDSYPDRYKPVATRLMEVFAGFLAHTDAQIKKGSDCINETGVLTIL
;
A
#
# COMPACT_ATOMS: atom_id res chain seq x y z
N MET A 1 2.25 4.52 0.90
CA MET A 1 1.00 4.12 0.21
C MET A 1 0.60 2.73 0.69
N LEU A 2 -0.66 2.50 1.02
CA LEU A 2 -1.17 1.16 1.38
C LEU A 2 -2.11 0.66 0.28
N ASP A 3 -2.13 -0.65 0.07
CA ASP A 3 -2.87 -1.29 -1.02
C ASP A 3 -4.22 -1.82 -0.49
N ASP A 4 -5.31 -1.44 -1.16
CA ASP A 4 -6.69 -1.86 -0.87
C ASP A 4 -7.21 -1.61 0.56
N VAL A 5 -6.57 -0.69 1.30
CA VAL A 5 -7.05 -0.29 2.64
C VAL A 5 -8.32 0.54 2.51
N GLY A 6 -9.38 0.09 3.19
CA GLY A 6 -10.64 0.83 3.26
C GLY A 6 -10.53 2.10 4.12
N PHE A 7 -11.23 3.15 3.72
CA PHE A 7 -11.28 4.42 4.46
C PHE A 7 -11.66 4.24 5.94
N GLY A 8 -12.59 3.33 6.22
CA GLY A 8 -13.05 2.98 7.58
C GLY A 8 -12.32 1.79 8.21
N SER A 9 -11.11 1.44 7.78
CA SER A 9 -10.36 0.32 8.37
C SER A 9 -9.56 0.72 9.61
N ALA A 10 -8.92 1.89 9.59
CA ALA A 10 -8.11 2.39 10.70
C ALA A 10 -8.97 3.07 11.78
N ALA A 11 -8.68 2.83 13.06
CA ALA A 11 -9.35 3.46 14.20
C ALA A 11 -9.27 4.99 14.16
N THR A 12 -8.19 5.55 13.62
CA THR A 12 -8.01 6.99 13.35
C THR A 12 -9.14 7.59 12.50
N PHE A 13 -9.75 6.78 11.63
CA PHE A 13 -10.89 7.14 10.76
C PHE A 13 -12.17 6.37 11.13
N GLY A 14 -12.29 5.94 12.40
CA GLY A 14 -13.47 5.26 12.95
C GLY A 14 -13.52 3.74 12.73
N GLY A 15 -12.47 3.16 12.15
CA GLY A 15 -12.38 1.73 11.89
C GLY A 15 -12.12 0.85 13.12
N PRO A 16 -12.07 -0.49 12.94
CA PRO A 16 -11.81 -1.43 14.03
C PRO A 16 -10.32 -1.71 14.28
N VAL A 17 -9.41 -1.32 13.38
CA VAL A 17 -7.99 -1.68 13.48
C VAL A 17 -7.20 -0.54 14.12
N GLU A 18 -6.55 -0.84 15.24
CA GLU A 18 -5.61 0.08 15.87
C GLU A 18 -4.35 0.23 15.02
N MET A 19 -4.06 1.47 14.61
CA MET A 19 -2.91 1.85 13.79
C MET A 19 -2.17 3.01 14.47
N PRO A 20 -1.36 2.74 15.52
CA PRO A 20 -0.67 3.77 16.28
C PRO A 20 0.27 4.65 15.44
N ALA A 21 0.96 4.12 14.43
CA ALA A 21 1.86 4.91 13.60
C ALA A 21 1.09 5.94 12.76
N VAL A 22 0.04 5.48 12.05
CA VAL A 22 -0.85 6.38 11.32
C VAL A 22 -1.55 7.37 12.25
N SER A 23 -1.96 6.95 13.44
CA SER A 23 -2.59 7.82 14.43
C SER A 23 -1.65 8.93 14.93
N GLU A 24 -0.36 8.65 15.08
CA GLU A 24 0.65 9.64 15.45
C GLU A 24 0.84 10.68 14.34
N ILE A 25 0.94 10.22 13.09
CA ILE A 25 1.04 11.09 11.90
C ILE A 25 -0.20 11.98 11.76
N ALA A 26 -1.40 11.40 11.94
CA ALA A 26 -2.65 12.15 11.84
C ALA A 26 -2.80 13.23 12.93
N LYS A 27 -2.22 13.03 14.12
CA LYS A 27 -2.23 14.00 15.23
C LYS A 27 -1.31 15.20 15.00
N THR A 28 -0.22 14.99 14.26
CA THR A 28 0.80 16.03 14.00
C THR A 28 0.66 16.64 12.60
N GLY A 29 -0.15 16.04 11.72
CA GLY A 29 -0.37 16.45 10.35
C GLY A 29 -1.80 16.89 10.03
N ILE A 30 -2.18 16.73 8.77
CA ILE A 30 -3.51 17.05 8.24
C ILE A 30 -4.14 15.76 7.71
N SER A 31 -5.40 15.53 8.09
CA SER A 31 -6.20 14.41 7.59
C SER A 31 -7.22 14.89 6.55
N TYR A 32 -7.41 14.11 5.49
CA TYR A 32 -8.36 14.42 4.41
C TYR A 32 -9.49 13.38 4.38
N ASN A 33 -10.73 13.83 4.30
CA ASN A 33 -11.91 12.97 4.09
C ASN A 33 -12.52 13.10 2.68
N GLN A 34 -11.89 13.90 1.81
CA GLN A 34 -12.23 14.06 0.39
C GLN A 34 -10.98 13.93 -0.50
N PHE A 35 -10.11 12.98 -0.19
CA PHE A 35 -9.00 12.58 -1.05
C PHE A 35 -9.44 11.42 -1.95
N HIS A 36 -9.24 11.54 -3.25
CA HIS A 36 -9.73 10.58 -4.23
C HIS A 36 -8.58 9.94 -5.00
N THR A 37 -8.62 8.61 -5.09
CA THR A 37 -7.80 7.82 -6.00
C THR A 37 -8.62 7.40 -7.22
N THR A 38 -8.04 6.65 -8.13
CA THR A 38 -8.86 5.90 -9.09
C THR A 38 -9.40 4.62 -8.42
N ALA A 39 -10.24 3.87 -9.14
CA ALA A 39 -10.80 2.61 -8.64
C ALA A 39 -9.84 1.40 -8.72
N LEU A 40 -8.61 1.57 -9.22
CA LEU A 40 -7.65 0.48 -9.45
C LEU A 40 -6.22 0.89 -9.06
N CYS A 41 -5.41 -0.09 -8.68
CA CYS A 41 -4.05 0.09 -8.17
C CYS A 41 -3.07 0.71 -9.18
N SER A 42 -2.80 0.09 -10.35
CA SER A 42 -1.88 0.68 -11.35
C SER A 42 -2.32 2.09 -11.80
N PRO A 43 -3.59 2.34 -12.13
CA PRO A 43 -4.03 3.68 -12.52
C PRO A 43 -3.86 4.74 -11.41
N THR A 44 -4.08 4.38 -10.14
CA THR A 44 -3.81 5.27 -9.00
C THR A 44 -2.31 5.55 -8.86
N ARG A 45 -1.47 4.52 -8.92
CA ARG A 45 -0.01 4.66 -8.83
C ARG A 45 0.55 5.53 -9.97
N ALA A 46 0.05 5.33 -11.19
CA ALA A 46 0.43 6.15 -12.34
C ALA A 46 0.04 7.61 -12.13
N SER A 47 -1.19 7.87 -11.67
CA SER A 47 -1.66 9.24 -11.42
C SER A 47 -0.86 9.91 -10.30
N LEU A 48 -0.62 9.20 -9.20
CA LEU A 48 0.16 9.68 -8.05
C LEU A 48 1.59 10.06 -8.47
N LEU A 49 2.27 9.18 -9.20
CA LEU A 49 3.67 9.39 -9.53
C LEU A 49 3.86 10.39 -10.67
N THR A 50 2.88 10.59 -11.57
CA THR A 50 3.04 11.49 -12.72
C THR A 50 2.30 12.81 -12.59
N GLY A 51 1.39 12.93 -11.62
CA GLY A 51 0.49 14.08 -11.47
C GLY A 51 -0.54 14.22 -12.59
N ARG A 52 -0.77 13.17 -13.39
CA ARG A 52 -1.61 13.19 -14.60
C ARG A 52 -2.77 12.21 -14.51
N ASN A 53 -3.78 12.40 -15.35
CA ASN A 53 -4.86 11.43 -15.50
C ASN A 53 -4.30 10.09 -16.02
N HIS A 54 -4.70 8.98 -15.39
CA HIS A 54 -4.21 7.65 -15.73
C HIS A 54 -4.42 7.23 -17.19
N HIS A 55 -5.50 7.65 -17.85
CA HIS A 55 -5.69 7.37 -19.28
C HIS A 55 -4.68 8.11 -20.16
N SER A 56 -4.34 9.35 -19.79
CA SER A 56 -3.36 10.17 -20.52
C SER A 56 -1.93 9.65 -20.41
N VAL A 57 -1.65 8.81 -19.39
CA VAL A 57 -0.36 8.16 -19.18
C VAL A 57 -0.42 6.67 -19.44
N HIS A 58 -1.37 6.23 -20.26
CA HIS A 58 -1.47 4.87 -20.78
C HIS A 58 -1.78 3.78 -19.75
N MET A 59 -2.28 4.18 -18.59
CA MET A 59 -2.70 3.31 -17.51
C MET A 59 -4.22 3.35 -17.32
N GLY A 60 -4.98 3.17 -18.41
CA GLY A 60 -6.44 3.08 -18.39
C GLY A 60 -6.97 1.89 -17.56
N GLY A 61 -6.15 0.83 -17.41
CA GLY A 61 -6.40 -0.32 -16.54
C GLY A 61 -5.13 -0.77 -15.82
N ILE A 62 -5.18 -1.93 -15.17
CA ILE A 62 -3.98 -2.57 -14.64
C ILE A 62 -3.11 -3.13 -15.78
N ALA A 63 -1.80 -3.26 -15.55
CA ALA A 63 -0.86 -3.73 -16.58
C ALA A 63 -1.23 -5.13 -17.14
N GLU A 64 -1.90 -5.97 -16.34
CA GLU A 64 -2.34 -7.31 -16.69
C GLU A 64 -3.48 -7.35 -17.72
N VAL A 65 -4.24 -6.25 -17.88
CA VAL A 65 -5.35 -6.14 -18.84
C VAL A 65 -5.06 -5.15 -19.96
N ALA A 66 -3.77 -4.85 -20.17
CA ALA A 66 -3.32 -3.96 -21.22
C ALA A 66 -3.79 -4.45 -22.60
N ASN A 67 -4.15 -3.51 -23.48
CA ASN A 67 -4.67 -3.79 -24.81
C ASN A 67 -4.28 -2.67 -25.80
N SER A 68 -4.72 -2.80 -27.05
CA SER A 68 -4.34 -1.90 -28.15
C SER A 68 -5.17 -0.62 -28.24
N PHE A 69 -6.14 -0.39 -27.36
CA PHE A 69 -6.88 0.88 -27.35
C PHE A 69 -5.99 2.01 -26.83
N PRO A 70 -6.08 3.23 -27.41
CA PRO A 70 -5.28 4.37 -26.97
C PRO A 70 -5.44 4.63 -25.47
N GLY A 71 -4.32 4.72 -24.74
CA GLY A 71 -4.32 4.94 -23.30
C GLY A 71 -4.45 3.67 -22.43
N TYR A 72 -4.51 2.47 -23.03
CA TYR A 72 -4.69 1.20 -22.33
C TYR A 72 -3.56 0.19 -22.57
N ASP A 73 -2.44 0.61 -23.18
CA ASP A 73 -1.32 -0.29 -23.51
C ASP A 73 -0.32 -0.47 -22.35
N SER A 74 -0.54 0.13 -21.17
CA SER A 74 0.36 0.12 -20.00
C SER A 74 1.76 0.72 -20.23
N VAL A 75 2.02 1.31 -21.41
CA VAL A 75 3.29 1.92 -21.75
C VAL A 75 3.27 3.39 -21.35
N ILE A 76 3.62 3.68 -20.09
CA ILE A 76 3.77 5.07 -19.64
C ILE A 76 4.80 5.77 -20.53
N PRO A 77 4.43 6.85 -21.24
CA PRO A 77 5.32 7.47 -22.21
C PRO A 77 6.36 8.36 -21.52
N ALA A 78 7.52 8.56 -22.15
CA ALA A 78 8.68 9.21 -21.52
C ALA A 78 8.42 10.68 -21.14
N GLU A 79 7.54 11.39 -21.85
CA GLU A 79 7.09 12.74 -21.54
C GLU A 79 6.26 12.82 -20.24
N SER A 80 5.78 11.68 -19.74
CA SER A 80 5.08 11.56 -18.46
C SER A 80 6.04 11.25 -17.31
N ALA A 81 7.08 12.09 -17.19
CA ALA A 81 8.08 11.96 -16.13
C ALA A 81 7.43 11.84 -14.74
N THR A 82 7.94 10.92 -13.93
CA THR A 82 7.49 10.72 -12.56
C THR A 82 8.06 11.79 -11.62
N VAL A 83 7.42 12.00 -10.48
CA VAL A 83 7.94 12.84 -9.40
C VAL A 83 9.33 12.38 -8.97
N ALA A 84 9.60 11.07 -8.94
CA ALA A 84 10.93 10.53 -8.63
C ALA A 84 11.97 10.98 -9.66
N LYS A 85 11.65 10.91 -10.96
CA LYS A 85 12.53 11.37 -12.04
C LYS A 85 12.85 12.87 -11.91
N ILE A 86 11.83 13.68 -11.64
CA ILE A 86 11.99 15.13 -11.43
C ILE A 86 12.85 15.41 -10.19
N LEU A 87 12.56 14.78 -9.05
CA LEU A 87 13.30 14.97 -7.80
C LEU A 87 14.77 14.54 -7.93
N LYS A 88 15.03 13.40 -8.58
CA LYS A 88 16.39 12.91 -8.85
C LYS A 88 17.21 13.91 -9.67
N GLU A 89 16.61 14.52 -10.70
CA GLU A 89 17.25 15.57 -11.50
C GLU A 89 17.53 16.85 -10.71
N HIS A 90 16.88 17.03 -9.56
CA HIS A 90 17.07 18.16 -8.64
C HIS A 90 17.84 17.77 -7.35
N GLY A 91 18.62 16.69 -7.40
CA GLY A 91 19.58 16.34 -6.35
C GLY A 91 19.02 15.50 -5.20
N TYR A 92 17.80 14.97 -5.32
CA TYR A 92 17.27 14.01 -4.35
C TYR A 92 17.85 12.61 -4.59
N SER A 93 18.19 11.91 -3.52
CA SER A 93 18.32 10.46 -3.54
C SER A 93 16.93 9.82 -3.58
N THR A 94 16.67 8.89 -4.51
CA THR A 94 15.31 8.36 -4.70
C THR A 94 15.24 6.85 -4.52
N SER A 95 14.24 6.38 -3.78
CA SER A 95 14.04 4.95 -3.54
C SER A 95 12.58 4.52 -3.60
N CYS A 96 12.34 3.30 -4.08
CA CYS A 96 11.04 2.64 -4.09
C CYS A 96 11.15 1.31 -3.32
N PHE A 97 10.39 1.16 -2.24
CA PHE A 97 10.31 -0.06 -1.45
C PHE A 97 8.87 -0.59 -1.46
N GLY A 98 8.64 -1.71 -2.13
CA GLY A 98 7.34 -2.37 -2.19
C GLY A 98 6.78 -2.60 -3.60
N LYS A 99 5.46 -2.48 -3.75
CA LYS A 99 4.73 -2.76 -4.99
C LYS A 99 4.90 -1.63 -6.00
N TRP A 100 5.40 -1.97 -7.18
CA TRP A 100 5.49 -1.05 -8.31
C TRP A 100 4.22 -1.03 -9.17
N HIS A 101 3.90 -2.16 -9.81
CA HIS A 101 2.69 -2.40 -10.60
C HIS A 101 2.44 -1.43 -11.78
N LEU A 102 3.50 -0.85 -12.35
CA LEU A 102 3.43 0.01 -13.54
C LEU A 102 4.22 -0.53 -14.74
N THR A 103 5.08 -1.53 -14.56
CA THR A 103 5.83 -2.14 -15.66
C THR A 103 4.89 -3.02 -16.51
N PRO A 104 4.85 -2.83 -17.84
CA PRO A 104 4.12 -3.72 -18.74
C PRO A 104 4.49 -5.18 -18.51
N THR A 105 3.51 -6.09 -18.58
CA THR A 105 3.72 -7.50 -18.22
C THR A 105 4.80 -8.18 -19.07
N TRP A 106 4.91 -7.83 -20.35
CA TRP A 106 5.93 -8.35 -21.27
C TRP A 106 7.33 -7.76 -21.07
N GLU A 107 7.47 -6.70 -20.26
CA GLU A 107 8.77 -6.09 -19.92
C GLU A 107 9.33 -6.59 -18.57
N LYS A 108 8.59 -7.43 -17.84
CA LYS A 108 9.00 -8.02 -16.55
C LYS A 108 9.98 -9.19 -16.73
N GLY A 109 10.95 -9.05 -17.63
CA GLY A 109 11.95 -10.06 -17.97
C GLY A 109 13.39 -9.57 -17.77
N PRO A 110 14.37 -10.49 -17.72
CA PRO A 110 15.78 -10.14 -17.49
C PRO A 110 16.44 -9.47 -18.70
N THR A 111 15.78 -9.41 -19.84
CA THR A 111 16.32 -8.92 -21.11
C THR A 111 16.04 -7.42 -21.35
N GLY A 112 15.31 -6.78 -20.45
CA GLY A 112 14.79 -5.43 -20.66
C GLY A 112 13.70 -5.37 -21.76
N PRO A 113 13.29 -4.15 -22.16
CA PRO A 113 13.81 -2.86 -21.70
C PRO A 113 13.54 -2.60 -20.21
N PHE A 114 14.40 -1.81 -19.57
CA PHE A 114 14.25 -1.44 -18.15
C PHE A 114 13.67 -0.03 -17.95
N ASP A 115 13.23 0.62 -19.02
CA ASP A 115 12.80 2.02 -19.01
C ASP A 115 11.56 2.26 -18.13
N ARG A 116 10.64 1.28 -18.08
CA ARG A 116 9.39 1.32 -17.28
C ARG A 116 9.49 0.54 -15.96
N TRP A 117 10.71 0.17 -15.58
CA TRP A 117 10.99 -0.33 -14.23
C TRP A 117 11.17 0.86 -13.29
N PRO A 118 11.05 0.68 -11.97
CA PRO A 118 11.34 1.75 -11.01
C PRO A 118 12.68 2.44 -11.27
N THR A 119 13.72 1.66 -11.60
CA THR A 119 15.07 2.14 -11.90
C THR A 119 15.16 2.97 -13.18
N GLY A 120 14.34 2.67 -14.20
CA GLY A 120 14.20 3.49 -15.41
C GLY A 120 13.29 4.71 -15.21
N MET A 121 12.38 4.65 -14.25
CA MET A 121 11.38 5.68 -13.96
C MET A 121 11.78 6.60 -12.81
N GLY A 122 13.08 6.78 -12.59
CA GLY A 122 13.63 7.83 -11.74
C GLY A 122 14.00 7.42 -10.33
N PHE A 123 13.84 6.15 -9.92
CA PHE A 123 14.32 5.67 -8.63
C PHE A 123 15.76 5.14 -8.71
N ASP A 124 16.66 5.63 -7.87
CA ASP A 124 18.04 5.09 -7.77
C ASP A 124 18.06 3.68 -7.16
N ARG A 125 17.15 3.45 -6.19
CA ARG A 125 17.00 2.19 -5.48
C ARG A 125 15.59 1.63 -5.64
N PHE A 126 15.46 0.36 -5.97
CA PHE A 126 14.22 -0.39 -5.94
C PHE A 126 14.38 -1.75 -5.30
N TYR A 127 13.49 -2.05 -4.35
CA TYR A 127 13.36 -3.38 -3.76
C TYR A 127 11.88 -3.69 -3.52
N GLY A 128 11.38 -4.79 -4.07
CA GLY A 128 9.98 -5.17 -3.90
C GLY A 128 9.43 -5.96 -5.09
N ILE A 129 8.16 -5.74 -5.43
CA ILE A 129 7.46 -6.55 -6.44
C ILE A 129 7.02 -5.70 -7.64
N LEU A 130 7.07 -6.30 -8.83
CA LEU A 130 6.54 -5.70 -10.06
C LEU A 130 5.08 -6.09 -10.33
N GLY A 131 4.61 -7.18 -9.72
CA GLY A 131 3.25 -7.69 -9.84
C GLY A 131 2.21 -6.83 -9.11
N GLY A 132 0.94 -7.08 -9.42
CA GLY A 132 -0.20 -6.49 -8.72
C GLY A 132 -0.42 -7.05 -7.32
N GLU A 133 0.10 -8.23 -7.04
CA GLU A 133 -0.04 -8.92 -5.76
C GLU A 133 1.16 -9.84 -5.56
N ALA A 134 1.34 -10.30 -4.31
CA ALA A 134 2.37 -11.29 -3.98
C ALA A 134 1.98 -12.06 -2.72
N SER A 135 2.47 -13.29 -2.62
CA SER A 135 2.59 -13.98 -1.33
C SER A 135 3.48 -13.13 -0.42
N GLN A 136 3.04 -12.90 0.81
CA GLN A 136 3.82 -12.21 1.83
C GLN A 136 4.90 -13.11 2.44
N TRP A 137 4.79 -14.44 2.24
CA TRP A 137 5.74 -15.45 2.69
C TRP A 137 6.76 -15.83 1.62
N GLU A 138 6.33 -15.88 0.35
CA GLU A 138 7.12 -16.34 -0.79
C GLU A 138 6.97 -15.38 -1.99
N PRO A 139 7.41 -14.11 -1.84
CA PRO A 139 7.17 -13.10 -2.87
C PRO A 139 8.07 -13.29 -4.09
N ALA A 140 7.53 -13.00 -5.27
CA ALA A 140 8.31 -12.78 -6.49
C ALA A 140 9.00 -11.40 -6.43
N ALA A 141 9.99 -11.28 -5.55
CA ALA A 141 10.69 -10.05 -5.25
C ALA A 141 11.85 -9.76 -6.22
N TYR A 142 12.19 -8.49 -6.33
CA TYR A 142 13.29 -7.98 -7.14
C TYR A 142 14.16 -7.06 -6.29
N ASP A 143 15.47 -7.16 -6.50
CA ASP A 143 16.46 -6.17 -6.09
C ASP A 143 16.98 -5.49 -7.36
N GLN A 144 16.66 -4.21 -7.54
CA GLN A 144 16.81 -3.48 -8.80
C GLN A 144 16.11 -4.23 -9.95
N THR A 145 16.87 -4.78 -10.90
CA THR A 145 16.35 -5.52 -12.06
C THR A 145 16.53 -7.03 -11.91
N THR A 146 17.03 -7.50 -10.76
CA THR A 146 17.38 -8.89 -10.53
C THR A 146 16.30 -9.56 -9.68
N PRO A 147 15.69 -10.67 -10.14
CA PRO A 147 14.78 -11.45 -9.32
C PRO A 147 15.54 -12.08 -8.14
N ILE A 148 14.91 -12.09 -6.97
CA ILE A 148 15.48 -12.64 -5.74
C ILE A 148 14.43 -13.43 -4.97
N GLU A 149 14.90 -14.33 -4.11
CA GLU A 149 14.05 -15.16 -3.24
C GLU A 149 14.40 -14.89 -1.76
N PRO A 150 14.01 -13.72 -1.21
CA PRO A 150 14.49 -13.26 0.09
C PRO A 150 14.00 -14.08 1.29
N HIS A 151 13.04 -14.97 1.04
CA HIS A 151 12.43 -15.88 2.02
C HIS A 151 13.24 -17.17 2.23
N ILE A 152 14.10 -17.56 1.27
CA ILE A 152 14.87 -18.81 1.37
C ILE A 152 15.81 -18.73 2.59
N GLY A 153 15.72 -19.76 3.45
CA GLY A 153 16.51 -19.85 4.68
C GLY A 153 15.99 -19.00 5.85
N LYS A 154 14.77 -18.45 5.77
CA LYS A 154 14.13 -17.66 6.83
C LYS A 154 12.76 -18.21 7.19
N ASP A 155 12.66 -18.90 8.32
CA ASP A 155 11.43 -19.57 8.75
C ASP A 155 10.26 -18.62 9.08
N ASN A 156 10.55 -17.37 9.43
CA ASN A 156 9.56 -16.35 9.79
C ASN A 156 9.62 -15.13 8.86
N TYR A 157 9.98 -15.34 7.58
CA TYR A 157 10.02 -14.24 6.61
C TYR A 157 8.64 -13.58 6.48
N HIS A 158 8.57 -12.26 6.40
CA HIS A 158 7.37 -11.59 5.94
C HIS A 158 7.74 -10.35 5.12
N LEU A 159 7.11 -10.20 3.95
CA LEU A 159 7.47 -9.16 2.99
C LEU A 159 7.37 -7.74 3.58
N SER A 160 6.32 -7.41 4.35
CA SER A 160 6.19 -6.06 4.96
C SER A 160 7.34 -5.72 5.91
N GLU A 161 7.89 -6.71 6.64
CA GLU A 161 9.02 -6.51 7.55
C GLU A 161 10.31 -6.28 6.76
N ASP A 162 10.56 -7.14 5.78
CA ASP A 162 11.73 -7.05 4.91
C ASP A 162 11.75 -5.71 4.13
N LEU A 163 10.61 -5.29 3.58
CA LEU A 163 10.48 -3.98 2.93
C LEU A 163 10.85 -2.81 3.87
N ALA A 164 10.36 -2.85 5.11
CA ALA A 164 10.67 -1.80 6.09
C ALA A 164 12.14 -1.83 6.50
N ASP A 165 12.72 -3.01 6.72
CA ASP A 165 14.13 -3.16 7.07
C ASP A 165 15.05 -2.68 5.93
N GLN A 166 14.72 -2.99 4.66
CA GLN A 166 15.47 -2.47 3.51
C GLN A 166 15.34 -0.94 3.38
N ALA A 167 14.15 -0.39 3.60
CA ALA A 167 13.92 1.05 3.57
C ALA A 167 14.73 1.77 4.66
N ILE A 168 14.67 1.29 5.90
CA ILE A 168 15.41 1.82 7.05
C ILE A 168 16.92 1.73 6.81
N LYS A 169 17.40 0.58 6.32
CA LYS A 169 18.81 0.39 5.96
C LYS A 169 19.26 1.42 4.93
N TRP A 170 18.47 1.62 3.88
CA TRP A 170 18.80 2.58 2.83
C TRP A 170 18.78 4.03 3.33
N ILE A 171 17.76 4.42 4.12
CA ILE A 171 17.68 5.77 4.71
C ILE A 171 18.92 6.04 5.57
N ARG A 172 19.29 5.12 6.46
CA ARG A 172 20.49 5.26 7.31
C ARG A 172 21.77 5.38 6.49
N GLN A 173 21.91 4.57 5.43
CA GLN A 173 23.06 4.63 4.53
C GLN A 173 23.13 5.94 3.75
N GLN A 174 22.00 6.41 3.23
CA GLN A 174 21.90 7.66 2.49
C GLN A 174 22.27 8.84 3.39
N GLN A 175 21.70 8.91 4.61
CA GLN A 175 22.03 9.95 5.58
C GLN A 175 23.49 9.92 6.03
N THR A 176 24.09 8.74 6.15
CA THR A 176 25.51 8.62 6.51
C THR A 176 26.43 9.06 5.36
N SER A 177 26.06 8.76 4.11
CA SER A 177 26.93 8.95 2.95
C SER A 177 26.80 10.34 2.34
N THR A 178 25.58 10.90 2.34
CA THR A 178 25.24 12.18 1.72
C THR A 178 24.21 12.93 2.58
N PRO A 179 24.57 13.35 3.82
CA PRO A 179 23.64 13.98 4.76
C PRO A 179 23.00 15.27 4.23
N ASP A 180 23.72 16.02 3.38
CA ASP A 180 23.23 17.27 2.80
C ASP A 180 22.27 17.06 1.61
N SER A 181 22.19 15.85 1.08
CA SER A 181 21.27 15.50 -0.01
C SER A 181 19.92 15.06 0.57
N PRO A 182 18.79 15.69 0.17
CA PRO A 182 17.48 15.20 0.57
C PRO A 182 17.19 13.85 -0.09
N PHE A 183 16.21 13.12 0.44
CA PHE A 183 15.76 11.87 -0.15
C PHE A 183 14.25 11.85 -0.36
N PHE A 184 13.82 11.05 -1.34
CA PHE A 184 12.43 10.69 -1.57
C PHE A 184 12.30 9.17 -1.45
N CYS A 185 11.65 8.71 -0.38
CA CYS A 185 11.39 7.30 -0.14
C CYS A 185 9.93 6.98 -0.41
N TYR A 186 9.67 6.31 -1.54
CA TYR A 186 8.37 5.78 -1.87
C TYR A 186 8.20 4.39 -1.22
N PHE A 187 7.62 4.38 0.00
CA PHE A 187 7.28 3.16 0.72
C PHE A 187 5.83 2.75 0.39
N ALA A 188 5.68 1.62 -0.31
CA ALA A 188 4.41 1.16 -0.85
C ALA A 188 4.26 -0.36 -0.70
N PRO A 189 4.16 -0.90 0.52
CA PRO A 189 3.97 -2.34 0.72
C PRO A 189 2.73 -2.84 -0.03
N PRO A 190 2.72 -4.08 -0.53
CA PRO A 190 1.53 -4.69 -1.13
C PRO A 190 0.46 -5.05 -0.08
N ALA A 191 0.76 -4.85 1.20
CA ALA A 191 -0.22 -4.96 2.26
C ALA A 191 -1.29 -3.84 2.12
N VAL A 192 -2.58 -4.14 2.29
CA VAL A 192 -3.19 -5.39 2.78
C VAL A 192 -3.95 -6.15 1.68
N HIS A 193 -3.50 -6.04 0.43
CA HIS A 193 -4.10 -6.75 -0.71
C HIS A 193 -4.08 -8.27 -0.52
N ALA A 194 -4.96 -8.96 -1.24
CA ALA A 194 -4.93 -10.42 -1.32
C ALA A 194 -3.57 -10.94 -1.87
N PRO A 195 -3.14 -12.15 -1.45
CA PRO A 195 -3.70 -12.97 -0.39
C PRO A 195 -3.48 -12.34 1.00
N HIS A 196 -4.52 -12.31 1.84
CA HIS A 196 -4.38 -11.81 3.21
C HIS A 196 -3.53 -12.78 4.04
N GLN A 197 -2.33 -12.35 4.40
CA GLN A 197 -1.33 -13.15 5.07
C GLN A 197 -0.64 -12.28 6.12
N ALA A 198 -0.63 -12.74 7.36
CA ALA A 198 0.00 -12.05 8.48
C ALA A 198 0.44 -13.06 9.53
N PRO A 199 1.42 -12.72 10.39
CA PRO A 199 1.82 -13.61 11.47
C PRO A 199 0.66 -13.89 12.44
N LYS A 200 0.61 -15.11 12.97
CA LYS A 200 -0.52 -15.61 13.76
C LYS A 200 -0.83 -14.72 14.97
N GLU A 201 0.19 -14.24 15.66
CA GLU A 201 0.07 -13.38 16.84
C GLU A 201 -0.55 -12.02 16.55
N TRP A 202 -0.53 -11.55 15.30
CA TRP A 202 -1.24 -10.34 14.89
C TRP A 202 -2.70 -10.60 14.56
N ILE A 203 -2.98 -11.74 13.93
CA ILE A 203 -4.34 -12.18 13.64
C ILE A 203 -5.11 -12.47 14.93
N ASP A 204 -4.46 -13.15 15.88
CA ASP A 204 -5.09 -13.61 17.12
C ASP A 204 -5.55 -12.45 18.03
N LYS A 205 -5.05 -11.22 17.83
CA LYS A 205 -5.53 -10.00 18.51
C LYS A 205 -6.98 -9.67 18.19
N TYR A 206 -7.51 -10.18 17.08
CA TYR A 206 -8.85 -9.86 16.58
C TYR A 206 -9.83 -11.02 16.68
N VAL A 207 -9.46 -12.13 17.34
CA VAL A 207 -10.35 -13.30 17.48
C VAL A 207 -11.69 -12.91 18.07
N GLY A 208 -12.77 -13.19 17.34
CA GLY A 208 -14.15 -12.90 17.72
C GLY A 208 -14.57 -11.43 17.56
N ALA A 209 -13.67 -10.54 17.13
CA ALA A 209 -13.98 -9.11 16.95
C ALA A 209 -14.98 -8.83 15.82
N PHE A 210 -15.24 -9.83 14.97
CA PHE A 210 -16.06 -9.69 13.77
C PHE A 210 -17.24 -10.68 13.70
N ASP A 211 -17.59 -11.33 14.81
CA ASP A 211 -18.64 -12.36 14.87
C ASP A 211 -20.04 -11.81 14.57
N ASP A 212 -20.26 -10.52 14.81
CA ASP A 212 -21.50 -9.81 14.48
C ASP A 212 -21.63 -9.47 12.97
N GLY A 213 -20.58 -9.71 12.19
CA GLY A 213 -20.59 -9.59 10.72
C GLY A 213 -20.48 -8.18 10.16
N TRP A 214 -20.45 -8.11 8.81
CA TRP A 214 -20.20 -6.85 8.09
C TRP A 214 -21.32 -5.82 8.23
N ASP A 215 -22.58 -6.24 8.43
CA ASP A 215 -23.70 -5.32 8.61
C ASP A 215 -23.55 -4.53 9.92
N ALA A 216 -23.27 -5.23 11.03
CA ALA A 216 -23.00 -4.60 12.32
C ALA A 216 -21.72 -3.76 12.29
N LEU A 217 -20.64 -4.28 11.70
CA LEU A 217 -19.36 -3.57 11.60
C LEU A 217 -19.51 -2.24 10.85
N ARG A 218 -20.24 -2.22 9.72
CA ARG A 218 -20.57 -1.01 8.95
C ARG A 218 -21.26 0.04 9.81
N GLU A 219 -22.25 -0.35 10.61
CA GLU A 219 -22.95 0.60 11.50
C GLU A 219 -22.05 1.14 12.60
N GLN A 220 -21.20 0.29 13.18
CA GLN A 220 -20.25 0.70 14.22
C GLN A 220 -19.25 1.72 13.69
N ILE A 221 -18.67 1.46 12.51
CA ILE A 221 -17.73 2.38 11.84
C ILE A 221 -18.42 3.72 11.57
N TYR A 222 -19.62 3.70 10.99
CA TYR A 222 -20.38 4.92 10.72
C TYR A 222 -20.65 5.76 11.97
N LYS A 223 -21.09 5.12 13.07
CA LYS A 223 -21.32 5.80 14.36
C LYS A 223 -20.02 6.41 14.91
N ARG A 224 -18.89 5.67 14.82
CA ARG A 224 -17.57 6.18 15.26
C ARG A 224 -17.10 7.35 14.39
N GLN A 225 -17.29 7.28 13.07
CA GLN A 225 -16.92 8.35 12.14
C GLN A 225 -17.69 9.65 12.41
N LEU A 226 -19.00 9.56 12.70
CA LEU A 226 -19.78 10.72 13.14
C LEU A 226 -19.24 11.29 14.46
N ASN A 227 -19.02 10.43 15.46
CA ASN A 227 -18.54 10.86 16.77
C ASN A 227 -17.16 11.51 16.73
N LEU A 228 -16.28 11.05 15.84
CA LEU A 228 -14.94 11.62 15.63
C LEU A 228 -14.94 12.87 14.73
N GLY A 229 -16.08 13.20 14.10
CA GLY A 229 -16.14 14.28 13.11
C GLY A 229 -15.41 13.98 11.79
N VAL A 230 -15.08 12.71 11.53
CA VAL A 230 -14.44 12.27 10.27
C VAL A 230 -15.39 12.46 9.09
N ILE A 231 -16.69 12.21 9.32
CA ILE A 231 -17.77 12.50 8.38
C ILE A 231 -18.71 13.58 8.96
N PRO A 232 -19.31 14.45 8.13
CA PRO A 232 -20.18 15.52 8.61
C PRO A 232 -21.43 15.03 9.34
N GLU A 233 -21.94 15.84 10.28
CA GLU A 233 -23.26 15.61 10.89
C GLU A 233 -24.35 15.55 9.80
N GLY A 234 -25.32 14.66 9.98
CA GLY A 234 -26.41 14.44 9.01
C GLY A 234 -26.03 13.59 7.79
N THR A 235 -24.77 13.14 7.67
CA THR A 235 -24.38 12.12 6.68
C THR A 235 -25.28 10.90 6.84
N GLN A 236 -25.76 10.33 5.74
CA GLN A 236 -26.58 9.11 5.77
C GLN A 236 -25.73 7.89 5.42
N LEU A 237 -25.90 6.81 6.18
CA LEU A 237 -25.26 5.54 5.86
C LEU A 237 -25.90 4.93 4.60
N THR A 238 -25.12 4.77 3.54
CA THR A 238 -25.58 4.18 2.27
C THR A 238 -26.17 2.78 2.49
N PRO A 239 -27.20 2.36 1.73
CA PRO A 239 -27.69 0.99 1.80
C PRO A 239 -26.60 -0.02 1.43
N ARG A 240 -26.74 -1.27 1.90
CA ARG A 240 -25.86 -2.36 1.45
C ARG A 240 -26.13 -2.63 -0.04
N PRO A 241 -25.10 -2.86 -0.88
CA PRO A 241 -25.30 -3.31 -2.26
C PRO A 241 -26.13 -4.59 -2.34
N GLU A 242 -27.02 -4.68 -3.33
CA GLU A 242 -27.91 -5.84 -3.53
C GLU A 242 -27.15 -7.14 -3.79
N GLN A 243 -25.94 -7.04 -4.35
CA GLN A 243 -25.06 -8.16 -4.67
C GLN A 243 -24.43 -8.81 -3.42
N ILE A 244 -24.48 -8.12 -2.26
CA ILE A 244 -23.89 -8.63 -1.01
C ILE A 244 -25.04 -9.15 -0.12
N PRO A 245 -25.05 -10.43 0.27
CA PRO A 245 -26.06 -10.96 1.18
C PRO A 245 -26.01 -10.26 2.54
N SER A 246 -27.10 -10.33 3.30
CA SER A 246 -27.04 -9.92 4.72
C SER A 246 -26.26 -10.92 5.53
N TRP A 247 -25.64 -10.45 6.61
CA TRP A 247 -25.00 -11.31 7.58
C TRP A 247 -25.98 -12.34 8.14
N ASP A 248 -27.21 -11.92 8.44
CA ASP A 248 -28.27 -12.80 8.93
C ASP A 248 -28.64 -13.88 7.91
N SER A 249 -28.69 -13.53 6.62
CA SER A 249 -28.94 -14.48 5.53
C SER A 249 -27.71 -15.29 5.09
N TYR A 250 -26.52 -14.96 5.60
CA TYR A 250 -25.30 -15.61 5.18
C TYR A 250 -25.24 -17.02 5.80
N PRO A 251 -24.93 -18.08 5.03
CA PRO A 251 -25.01 -19.44 5.55
C PRO A 251 -24.08 -19.66 6.75
N ASP A 252 -24.62 -20.16 7.86
CA ASP A 252 -23.87 -20.32 9.12
C ASP A 252 -22.58 -21.13 8.96
N ARG A 253 -22.58 -22.14 8.07
CA ARG A 253 -21.38 -22.94 7.76
C ARG A 253 -20.20 -22.11 7.23
N TYR A 254 -20.45 -20.94 6.65
CA TYR A 254 -19.43 -20.06 6.08
C TYR A 254 -19.08 -18.87 6.98
N LYS A 255 -19.88 -18.57 8.00
CA LYS A 255 -19.60 -17.47 8.95
C LYS A 255 -18.21 -17.60 9.59
N PRO A 256 -17.76 -18.77 10.10
CA PRO A 256 -16.42 -18.90 10.69
C PRO A 256 -15.27 -18.57 9.72
N VAL A 257 -15.46 -18.84 8.43
CA VAL A 257 -14.45 -18.50 7.41
C VAL A 257 -14.46 -17.00 7.14
N ALA A 258 -15.64 -16.39 7.01
CA ALA A 258 -15.78 -14.97 6.76
C ALA A 258 -15.23 -14.11 7.92
N THR A 259 -15.53 -14.49 9.17
CA THR A 259 -14.97 -13.82 10.35
C THR A 259 -13.46 -13.97 10.38
N ARG A 260 -12.94 -15.19 10.19
CA ARG A 260 -11.50 -15.42 10.18
C ARG A 260 -10.79 -14.64 9.08
N LEU A 261 -11.37 -14.48 7.89
CA LEU A 261 -10.79 -13.66 6.83
C LEU A 261 -10.67 -12.18 7.24
N MET A 262 -11.67 -11.65 7.95
CA MET A 262 -11.62 -10.27 8.47
C MET A 262 -10.62 -10.12 9.63
N GLU A 263 -10.48 -11.13 10.49
CA GLU A 263 -9.41 -11.19 11.51
C GLU A 263 -8.03 -11.15 10.87
N VAL A 264 -7.83 -11.92 9.79
CA VAL A 264 -6.55 -11.95 9.06
C VAL A 264 -6.28 -10.60 8.42
N PHE A 265 -7.28 -9.98 7.79
CA PHE A 265 -7.16 -8.62 7.25
C PHE A 265 -6.79 -7.60 8.34
N ALA A 266 -7.48 -7.62 9.48
CA ALA A 266 -7.23 -6.70 10.60
C ALA A 266 -5.83 -6.91 11.21
N GLY A 267 -5.43 -8.17 11.41
CA GLY A 267 -4.09 -8.54 11.83
C GLY A 267 -3.02 -8.07 10.84
N PHE A 268 -3.26 -8.23 9.54
CA PHE A 268 -2.35 -7.80 8.49
C PHE A 268 -2.19 -6.27 8.44
N LEU A 269 -3.28 -5.53 8.60
CA LEU A 269 -3.24 -4.07 8.63
C LEU A 269 -2.49 -3.55 9.86
N ALA A 270 -2.77 -4.11 11.04
CA ALA A 270 -2.07 -3.76 12.27
C ALA A 270 -0.58 -4.13 12.22
N HIS A 271 -0.24 -5.29 11.65
CA HIS A 271 1.14 -5.70 11.42
C HIS A 271 1.87 -4.75 10.47
N THR A 272 1.21 -4.31 9.42
CA THR A 272 1.75 -3.35 8.45
C THR A 272 2.00 -1.99 9.11
N ASP A 273 1.07 -1.50 9.94
CA ASP A 273 1.26 -0.27 10.71
C ASP A 273 2.47 -0.35 11.64
N ALA A 274 2.72 -1.51 12.26
CA ALA A 274 3.92 -1.71 13.07
C ALA A 274 5.22 -1.56 12.25
N GLN A 275 5.22 -1.93 10.97
CA GLN A 275 6.37 -1.72 10.09
C GLN A 275 6.51 -0.24 9.66
N ILE A 276 5.38 0.44 9.44
CA ILE A 276 5.37 1.90 9.24
C ILE A 276 5.96 2.61 10.46
N LYS A 277 5.62 2.16 11.68
CA LYS A 277 6.17 2.70 12.92
C LYS A 277 7.69 2.62 12.96
N LYS A 278 8.28 1.47 12.62
CA LYS A 278 9.74 1.30 12.55
C LYS A 278 10.38 2.32 11.59
N GLY A 279 9.77 2.53 10.43
CA GLY A 279 10.24 3.52 9.44
C GLY A 279 10.14 4.95 9.97
N SER A 280 9.00 5.31 10.56
CA SER A 280 8.79 6.63 11.19
C SER A 280 9.78 6.89 12.32
N ASP A 281 10.05 5.88 13.15
CA ASP A 281 11.02 5.98 14.25
C ASP A 281 12.44 6.19 13.72
N CYS A 282 12.83 5.46 12.67
CA CYS A 282 14.12 5.71 12.01
C CYS A 282 14.24 7.16 11.51
N ILE A 283 13.19 7.71 10.90
CA ILE A 283 13.22 9.10 10.40
C ILE A 283 13.42 10.07 11.58
N ASN A 284 12.64 9.90 12.65
CA ASN A 284 12.76 10.71 13.87
C ASN A 284 14.16 10.61 14.51
N GLU A 285 14.74 9.41 14.59
CA GLU A 285 16.10 9.18 15.10
C GLU A 285 17.17 9.88 14.27
N THR A 286 16.99 9.93 12.94
CA THR A 286 17.93 10.61 12.03
C THR A 286 17.84 12.13 12.06
N GLY A 287 16.81 12.70 12.72
CA GLY A 287 16.62 14.16 12.79
C GLY A 287 16.20 14.80 11.46
N VAL A 288 15.78 13.98 10.48
CA VAL A 288 15.31 14.45 9.18
C VAL A 288 13.90 15.02 9.33
N LEU A 289 13.66 16.21 8.76
CA LEU A 289 12.33 16.82 8.75
C LEU A 289 11.38 15.97 7.88
N THR A 290 10.33 15.47 8.50
CA THR A 290 9.31 14.64 7.86
C THR A 290 8.30 15.49 7.08
N ILE A 291 8.18 15.25 5.77
CA ILE A 291 6.97 15.60 4.99
C ILE A 291 6.38 14.25 4.53
N LEU A 292 5.33 13.79 5.22
CA LEU A 292 4.60 12.55 4.91
C LEU A 292 3.39 12.81 4.01
#